data_AF-A0AAW6EBP4-F1
#
_entry.id   AF-A0AAW6EBP4-F1
#
_cell.length_a   1.000
_cell.length_b   1.000
_cell.length_c   1.000
_cell.angle_alpha   90.00
_cell.angle_beta   90.00
_cell.angle_gamma   90.00
#
_symmetry.space_group_name_H-M   'P 1'
#
loop_
_entity.id
_entity.type
_entity.pdbx_description
1 polymer ?
#
loop_
_entity_poly.entity_id
_entity_poly.type
_entity_poly.pdbx_seq_one_letter_code
_entity_poly.pdbx_strand_id
1 'polypeptide(L)'
;MDLFQVLSIATACIVSAGGVGGIAIAVIKFSSNIIAERISAKYENKLEQALEKYKTELSKKEYVSQVKFDAEFEIYRTLSKEFSTAVKNISLMIPDGMAYFPADEDKRKEYENNNYVNANNAIVMAQDALYANGAFISEDLYNKYNEILALCGQQLNAFQRRYNVLYFASQEKKESYTDKEYERTTTIKEKWLELNNCVREYISKLEVID
;
A
#
# COMPACT_ATOMS: atom_id res chain seq x y z
N MET A 1 -73.65 -69.70 16.78
CA MET A 1 -72.81 -68.48 16.75
C MET A 1 -72.73 -68.08 15.30
N ASP A 2 -73.36 -66.96 14.96
CA ASP A 2 -73.58 -66.58 13.56
C ASP A 2 -72.26 -66.15 12.92
N LEU A 3 -71.96 -66.63 11.71
CA LEU A 3 -70.68 -66.37 11.01
C LEU A 3 -70.45 -64.86 10.83
N PHE A 4 -71.54 -64.10 10.69
CA PHE A 4 -71.56 -62.65 10.62
C PHE A 4 -71.17 -61.94 11.93
N GLN A 5 -71.47 -62.52 13.10
CA GLN A 5 -71.10 -61.93 14.39
C GLN A 5 -69.61 -62.10 14.69
N VAL A 6 -69.03 -63.26 14.34
CA VAL A 6 -67.58 -63.51 14.49
C VAL A 6 -66.77 -62.64 13.53
N LEU A 7 -67.25 -62.46 12.30
CA LEU A 7 -66.64 -61.57 11.31
C LEU A 7 -66.68 -60.11 11.78
N SER A 8 -67.83 -59.63 12.29
CA SER A 8 -67.99 -58.26 12.81
C SER A 8 -67.04 -57.95 13.97
N ILE A 9 -66.88 -58.87 14.93
CA ILE A 9 -65.98 -58.70 16.07
C ILE A 9 -64.52 -58.79 15.62
N ALA A 10 -64.17 -59.71 14.72
CA ALA A 10 -62.82 -59.82 14.17
C ALA A 10 -62.43 -58.57 13.36
N THR A 11 -63.34 -58.01 12.56
CA THR A 11 -63.13 -56.76 11.81
C THR A 11 -63.03 -55.55 12.75
N ALA A 12 -63.87 -55.46 13.79
CA ALA A 12 -63.78 -54.39 14.79
C ALA A 12 -62.46 -54.44 15.60
N CYS A 13 -61.99 -55.64 15.95
CA CYS A 13 -60.69 -55.83 16.60
C CYS A 13 -59.53 -55.43 15.67
N ILE A 14 -59.55 -55.80 14.38
CA ILE A 14 -58.52 -55.43 13.40
C ILE A 14 -58.52 -53.91 13.13
N VAL A 15 -59.69 -53.28 13.05
CA VAL A 15 -59.82 -51.82 12.88
C VAL A 15 -59.37 -51.07 14.14
N SER A 16 -59.64 -51.59 15.33
CA SER A 16 -59.19 -50.98 16.59
C SER A 16 -57.67 -51.11 16.82
N ALA A 17 -57.08 -52.25 16.47
CA ALA A 17 -55.63 -52.48 16.56
C ALA A 17 -54.85 -51.77 15.44
N GLY A 18 -55.41 -51.71 14.24
CA GLY A 18 -54.84 -50.97 13.09
C GLY A 18 -54.97 -49.45 13.22
N GLY A 19 -56.04 -48.95 13.84
CA GLY A 19 -56.26 -47.52 14.07
C GLY A 19 -55.27 -46.93 15.09
N VAL A 20 -55.05 -47.59 16.22
CA VAL A 20 -54.09 -47.13 17.25
C VAL A 20 -52.64 -47.27 16.77
N GLY A 21 -52.31 -48.34 16.04
CA GLY A 21 -50.99 -48.53 15.41
C GLY A 21 -50.71 -47.49 14.32
N GLY A 22 -51.69 -47.18 13.47
CA GLY A 22 -51.60 -46.15 12.44
C GLY A 22 -51.42 -44.75 13.02
N ILE A 23 -52.14 -44.41 14.10
CA ILE A 23 -52.00 -43.13 14.82
C ILE A 23 -50.61 -43.03 15.48
N ALA A 24 -50.12 -44.09 16.13
CA ALA A 24 -48.80 -44.10 16.74
C ALA A 24 -47.67 -43.94 15.69
N ILE A 25 -47.74 -44.67 14.57
CA ILE A 25 -46.79 -44.53 13.45
C ILE A 25 -46.87 -43.14 12.82
N ALA A 26 -48.08 -42.58 12.66
CA ALA A 26 -48.27 -41.23 12.14
C ALA A 26 -47.69 -40.17 13.09
N VAL A 27 -47.90 -40.29 14.41
CA VAL A 27 -47.34 -39.39 15.42
C VAL A 27 -45.82 -39.50 15.47
N ILE A 28 -45.25 -40.71 15.36
CA ILE A 28 -43.80 -40.91 15.31
C ILE A 28 -43.20 -40.32 14.03
N LYS A 29 -43.83 -40.53 12.86
CA LYS A 29 -43.38 -39.92 11.59
C LYS A 29 -43.49 -38.39 11.61
N PHE A 30 -44.60 -37.86 12.12
CA PHE A 30 -44.83 -36.41 12.22
C PHE A 30 -43.87 -35.77 13.21
N SER A 31 -43.66 -36.38 14.37
CA SER A 31 -42.70 -35.91 15.38
C SER A 31 -41.26 -36.01 14.87
N SER A 32 -40.90 -37.08 14.16
CA SER A 32 -39.56 -37.25 13.58
C SER A 32 -39.29 -36.23 12.47
N ASN A 33 -40.27 -35.94 11.60
CA ASN A 33 -40.12 -34.89 10.59
C ASN A 33 -39.98 -33.49 11.22
N ILE A 34 -40.77 -33.16 12.24
CA ILE A 34 -40.67 -31.87 12.93
C ILE A 34 -39.32 -31.72 13.67
N ILE A 35 -38.84 -32.80 14.30
CA ILE A 35 -37.54 -32.81 14.98
C ILE A 35 -36.40 -32.71 13.96
N ALA A 36 -36.49 -33.42 12.83
CA ALA A 36 -35.52 -33.33 11.74
C ALA A 36 -35.50 -31.93 11.10
N GLU A 37 -36.67 -31.35 10.82
CA GLU A 37 -36.80 -29.97 10.32
C GLU A 37 -36.24 -28.95 11.31
N ARG A 38 -36.52 -29.08 12.62
CA ARG A 38 -35.93 -28.19 13.64
C ARG A 38 -34.42 -28.32 13.76
N ILE A 39 -33.89 -29.54 13.68
CA ILE A 39 -32.44 -29.77 13.73
C ILE A 39 -31.80 -29.22 12.46
N SER A 40 -32.37 -29.48 11.27
CA SER A 40 -31.91 -28.94 9.99
C SER A 40 -31.94 -27.42 9.99
N ALA A 41 -33.06 -26.81 10.36
CA ALA A 41 -33.21 -25.36 10.44
C ALA A 41 -32.24 -24.74 11.45
N LYS A 42 -31.95 -25.40 12.57
CA LYS A 42 -30.96 -24.93 13.56
C LYS A 42 -29.52 -25.05 13.02
N TYR A 43 -29.23 -26.07 12.22
CA TYR A 43 -27.95 -26.24 11.55
C TYR A 43 -27.76 -25.22 10.42
N GLU A 44 -28.78 -25.01 9.58
CA GLU A 44 -28.80 -23.97 8.54
C GLU A 44 -28.62 -22.58 9.15
N ASN A 45 -29.37 -22.23 10.21
CA ASN A 45 -29.20 -20.95 10.91
C ASN A 45 -27.77 -20.78 11.47
N LYS A 46 -27.18 -21.83 12.06
CA LYS A 46 -25.80 -21.77 12.55
C LYS A 46 -24.78 -21.61 11.41
N LEU A 47 -25.01 -22.29 10.29
CA LEU A 47 -24.17 -22.21 9.11
C LEU A 47 -24.26 -20.82 8.48
N GLU A 48 -25.46 -20.26 8.38
CA GLU A 48 -25.71 -18.91 7.87
C GLU A 48 -25.09 -17.85 8.78
N GLN A 49 -25.21 -17.98 10.11
CA GLN A 49 -24.51 -17.13 11.07
C GLN A 49 -22.99 -17.23 10.94
N ALA A 50 -22.45 -18.43 10.75
CA ALA A 50 -21.01 -18.62 10.54
C ALA A 50 -20.57 -17.99 9.21
N LEU A 51 -21.33 -18.16 8.13
CA LEU A 51 -21.07 -17.53 6.83
C LEU A 51 -21.13 -16.00 6.90
N GLU A 52 -22.14 -15.43 7.54
CA GLU A 52 -22.24 -13.97 7.73
C GLU A 52 -21.10 -13.43 8.59
N LYS A 53 -20.69 -14.16 9.63
CA LYS A 53 -19.51 -13.82 10.42
C LYS A 53 -18.23 -13.86 9.56
N TYR A 54 -18.04 -14.90 8.75
CA TYR A 54 -16.90 -15.02 7.84
C TYR A 54 -16.89 -13.90 6.79
N LYS A 55 -18.02 -13.59 6.15
CA LYS A 55 -18.15 -12.47 5.22
C LYS A 55 -17.80 -11.15 5.90
N THR A 56 -18.34 -10.90 7.09
CA THR A 56 -18.07 -9.67 7.84
C THR A 56 -16.59 -9.55 8.22
N GLU A 57 -15.96 -10.64 8.65
CA GLU A 57 -14.52 -10.67 8.95
C GLU A 57 -13.67 -10.48 7.69
N LEU A 58 -14.08 -11.08 6.56
CA LEU A 58 -13.41 -10.93 5.26
C LEU A 58 -13.52 -9.49 4.75
N SER A 59 -14.73 -8.91 4.72
CA SER A 59 -14.94 -7.52 4.30
C SER A 59 -14.21 -6.52 5.21
N LYS A 60 -14.10 -6.79 6.51
CA LYS A 60 -13.26 -5.98 7.42
C LYS A 60 -11.78 -6.07 7.05
N LYS A 61 -11.27 -7.26 6.72
CA LYS A 61 -9.88 -7.46 6.28
C LYS A 61 -9.62 -6.77 4.95
N GLU A 62 -10.51 -6.92 3.97
CA GLU A 62 -10.44 -6.22 2.69
C GLU A 62 -10.40 -4.70 2.89
N TYR A 63 -11.30 -4.15 3.71
CA TYR A 63 -11.32 -2.73 4.04
C TYR A 63 -10.01 -2.25 4.69
N VAL A 64 -9.49 -2.99 5.68
CA VAL A 64 -8.21 -2.64 6.34
C VAL A 64 -7.04 -2.71 5.36
N SER A 65 -7.01 -3.71 4.47
CA SER A 65 -6.00 -3.83 3.42
C SER A 65 -6.06 -2.68 2.43
N GLN A 66 -7.26 -2.27 1.99
CA GLN A 66 -7.45 -1.14 1.09
C GLN A 66 -7.00 0.17 1.74
N VAL A 67 -7.42 0.44 2.99
CA VAL A 67 -7.01 1.64 3.72
C VAL A 67 -5.49 1.70 3.90
N LYS A 68 -4.86 0.55 4.18
CA LYS A 68 -3.41 0.45 4.28
C LYS A 68 -2.72 0.71 2.94
N PHE A 69 -3.23 0.14 1.85
CA PHE A 69 -2.72 0.40 0.50
C PHE A 69 -2.82 1.88 0.14
N ASP A 70 -3.98 2.51 0.33
CA ASP A 70 -4.18 3.93 0.04
C ASP A 70 -3.22 4.82 0.82
N ALA A 71 -2.99 4.49 2.10
CA ALA A 71 -2.03 5.20 2.94
C ALA A 71 -0.58 5.03 2.44
N GLU A 72 -0.15 3.79 2.15
CA GLU A 72 1.20 3.53 1.62
C GLU A 72 1.40 4.18 0.24
N PHE A 73 0.40 4.11 -0.64
CA PHE A 73 0.44 4.75 -1.95
C PHE A 73 0.62 6.27 -1.84
N GLU A 74 -0.11 6.93 -0.93
CA GLU A 74 0.01 8.37 -0.71
C GLU A 74 1.40 8.77 -0.18
N ILE A 75 2.00 7.93 0.68
CA ILE A 75 3.38 8.10 1.13
C ILE A 75 4.34 8.09 -0.06
N TYR A 76 4.29 7.06 -0.92
CA TYR A 76 5.18 6.97 -2.07
C TYR A 76 4.93 8.06 -3.11
N ARG A 77 3.67 8.49 -3.30
CA ARG A 77 3.31 9.63 -4.15
C ARG A 77 3.96 10.92 -3.63
N THR A 78 3.88 11.17 -2.33
CA THR A 78 4.48 12.33 -1.67
C THR A 78 6.00 12.31 -1.82
N LEU A 79 6.65 11.20 -1.45
CA LEU A 79 8.09 11.03 -1.62
C LEU A 79 8.52 11.24 -3.07
N SER A 80 7.77 10.71 -4.02
CA SER A 80 8.11 10.84 -5.44
C SER A 80 8.05 12.29 -5.93
N LYS A 81 7.05 13.06 -5.49
CA LYS A 81 6.93 14.47 -5.82
C LYS A 81 8.08 15.30 -5.24
N GLU A 82 8.40 15.12 -3.96
CA GLU A 82 9.42 15.93 -3.30
C GLU A 82 10.82 15.58 -3.80
N PHE A 83 11.14 14.29 -3.98
CA PHE A 83 12.43 13.86 -4.53
C PHE A 83 12.61 14.23 -6.01
N SER A 84 11.57 14.11 -6.85
CA SER A 84 11.68 14.57 -8.25
C SER A 84 11.94 16.07 -8.34
N THR A 85 11.36 16.86 -7.43
CA THR A 85 11.62 18.30 -7.32
C THR A 85 13.07 18.57 -6.89
N ALA A 86 13.59 17.84 -5.90
CA ALA A 86 14.99 17.94 -5.48
C ALA A 86 15.96 17.59 -6.62
N VAL A 87 15.76 16.45 -7.30
CA VAL A 87 16.58 16.00 -8.43
C VAL A 87 16.57 17.02 -9.57
N LYS A 88 15.39 17.57 -9.90
CA LYS A 88 15.25 18.64 -10.90
C LYS A 88 16.08 19.87 -10.51
N ASN A 89 15.92 20.38 -9.29
CA ASN A 89 16.61 21.60 -8.87
C ASN A 89 18.12 21.41 -8.76
N ILE A 90 18.60 20.24 -8.33
CA ILE A 90 20.03 19.89 -8.40
C ILE A 90 20.53 19.90 -9.85
N SER A 91 19.76 19.32 -10.78
CA SER A 91 20.11 19.32 -12.21
C SER A 91 20.13 20.71 -12.83
N LEU A 92 19.40 21.68 -12.28
CA LEU A 92 19.46 23.09 -12.72
C LEU A 92 20.66 23.83 -12.10
N MET A 93 21.05 23.46 -10.87
CA MET A 93 22.17 24.07 -10.15
C MET A 93 23.53 23.64 -10.72
N ILE A 94 23.70 22.34 -10.96
CA ILE A 94 24.91 21.75 -11.56
C ILE A 94 24.43 20.79 -12.66
N PRO A 95 24.28 21.27 -13.92
CA PRO A 95 23.69 20.49 -14.99
C PRO A 95 24.66 19.47 -15.56
N ASP A 96 24.17 18.25 -15.77
CA ASP A 96 24.81 17.26 -16.63
C ASP A 96 24.66 17.67 -18.11
N GLY A 97 25.78 17.68 -18.83
CA GLY A 97 25.81 17.98 -20.26
C GLY A 97 25.74 19.48 -20.59
N MET A 98 25.14 19.81 -21.74
CA MET A 98 25.10 21.18 -22.25
C MET A 98 24.04 22.01 -21.52
N ALA A 99 24.44 23.17 -21.01
CA ALA A 99 23.56 24.10 -20.33
C ALA A 99 23.79 25.55 -20.79
N TYR A 100 22.74 26.35 -20.68
CA TYR A 100 22.74 27.76 -21.05
C TYR A 100 22.70 28.62 -19.79
N PHE A 101 23.57 29.63 -19.74
CA PHE A 101 23.68 30.56 -18.63
C PHE A 101 23.60 32.00 -19.15
N PRO A 102 23.14 32.96 -18.33
CA PRO A 102 23.29 34.38 -18.66
C PRO A 102 24.75 34.70 -19.00
N ALA A 103 24.96 35.44 -20.09
CA ALA A 103 26.30 35.87 -20.51
C ALA A 103 26.86 36.98 -19.62
N ASP A 104 25.97 37.78 -19.03
CA ASP A 104 26.29 38.81 -18.05
C ASP A 104 26.63 38.19 -16.69
N GLU A 105 27.77 38.58 -16.11
CA GLU A 105 28.34 37.94 -14.92
C GLU A 105 27.48 38.13 -13.67
N ASP A 106 26.97 39.34 -13.44
CA ASP A 106 26.16 39.65 -12.26
C ASP A 106 24.81 38.91 -12.33
N LYS A 107 24.16 38.92 -13.50
CA LYS A 107 22.94 38.14 -13.73
C LYS A 107 23.18 36.63 -13.61
N ARG A 108 24.35 36.14 -14.02
CA ARG A 108 24.71 34.74 -13.87
C ARG A 108 24.86 34.36 -12.40
N LYS A 109 25.53 35.18 -11.59
CA LYS A 109 25.67 34.95 -10.14
C LYS A 109 24.32 34.96 -9.43
N GLU A 110 23.43 35.89 -9.79
CA GLU A 110 22.06 35.92 -9.27
C GLU A 110 21.28 34.66 -9.64
N TYR A 111 21.33 34.26 -10.91
CA TYR A 111 20.70 33.03 -11.40
C TYR A 111 21.20 31.78 -10.67
N GLU A 112 22.52 31.63 -10.53
CA GLU A 112 23.14 30.51 -9.83
C GLU A 112 22.75 30.47 -8.34
N ASN A 113 22.72 31.62 -7.66
CA ASN A 113 22.28 31.71 -6.28
C ASN A 113 20.81 31.34 -6.10
N ASN A 114 19.93 31.79 -7.00
CA ASN A 114 18.53 31.41 -6.98
C ASN A 114 18.36 29.89 -7.16
N ASN A 115 19.12 29.29 -8.08
CA ASN A 115 19.11 27.83 -8.26
C ASN A 115 19.58 27.09 -7.01
N TYR A 116 20.62 27.58 -6.33
CA TYR A 116 21.08 27.02 -5.06
C TYR A 116 20.02 27.10 -3.96
N VAL A 117 19.37 28.25 -3.78
CA VAL A 117 18.29 28.41 -2.78
C VAL A 117 17.14 27.46 -3.07
N ASN A 118 16.72 27.36 -4.34
CA ASN A 118 15.66 26.44 -4.76
C ASN A 118 16.04 24.98 -4.52
N ALA A 119 17.28 24.59 -4.84
CA ALA A 119 17.77 23.24 -4.60
C ALA A 119 17.84 22.91 -3.11
N ASN A 120 18.37 23.81 -2.29
CA ASN A 120 18.46 23.63 -0.85
C ASN A 120 17.06 23.44 -0.23
N ASN A 121 16.10 24.30 -0.58
CA ASN A 121 14.73 24.19 -0.09
C ASN A 121 14.07 22.87 -0.53
N ALA A 122 14.24 22.46 -1.79
CA ALA A 122 13.67 21.20 -2.28
C ALA A 122 14.28 19.97 -1.59
N ILE A 123 15.58 20.01 -1.27
CA ILE A 123 16.26 18.93 -0.55
C ILE A 123 15.75 18.83 0.88
N VAL A 124 15.56 19.97 1.56
CA VAL A 124 14.95 20.00 2.90
C VAL A 124 13.54 19.41 2.87
N MET A 125 12.70 19.79 1.90
CA MET A 125 11.35 19.24 1.76
C MET A 125 11.37 17.72 1.49
N ALA A 126 12.30 17.24 0.66
CA ALA A 126 12.46 15.80 0.41
C ALA A 126 12.93 15.05 1.67
N GLN A 127 13.84 15.65 2.45
CA GLN A 127 14.31 15.09 3.72
C GLN A 127 13.19 15.04 4.77
N ASP A 128 12.44 16.12 4.93
CA ASP A 128 11.31 16.20 5.86
C ASP A 128 10.25 15.15 5.51
N ALA A 129 9.92 15.02 4.21
CA ALA A 129 8.99 14.00 3.73
C ALA A 129 9.51 12.58 4.02
N LEU A 130 10.80 12.31 3.83
CA LEU A 130 11.40 11.01 4.14
C LEU A 130 11.34 10.69 5.63
N TYR A 131 11.70 11.65 6.48
CA TYR A 131 11.74 11.44 7.94
C TYR A 131 10.35 11.31 8.54
N ALA A 132 9.38 12.07 8.03
CA ALA A 132 7.98 11.94 8.45
C ALA A 132 7.39 10.55 8.14
N ASN A 133 7.89 9.88 7.10
CA ASN A 133 7.37 8.61 6.63
C ASN A 133 8.29 7.40 6.88
N GLY A 134 9.45 7.61 7.53
CA GLY A 134 10.49 6.58 7.67
C GLY A 134 10.02 5.30 8.37
N ALA A 135 9.07 5.42 9.31
CA ALA A 135 8.51 4.26 10.01
C ALA A 135 7.56 3.40 9.16
N PHE A 136 7.11 3.90 8.00
CA PHE A 136 6.08 3.29 7.16
C PHE A 136 6.62 2.80 5.82
N ILE A 137 7.90 3.03 5.53
CA ILE A 137 8.55 2.56 4.30
C ILE A 137 9.54 1.46 4.61
N SER A 138 9.80 0.60 3.64
CA SER A 138 10.79 -0.47 3.81
C SER A 138 12.19 0.11 4.00
N GLU A 139 13.02 -0.56 4.80
CA GLU A 139 14.40 -0.14 5.08
C GLU A 139 15.22 -0.01 3.79
N ASP A 140 15.03 -0.91 2.83
CA ASP A 140 15.70 -0.85 1.52
C ASP A 140 15.35 0.44 0.75
N LEU A 141 14.05 0.76 0.63
CA LEU A 141 13.62 1.99 -0.05
C LEU A 141 14.08 3.24 0.73
N TYR A 142 14.01 3.21 2.06
CA TYR A 142 14.50 4.29 2.92
C TYR A 142 15.99 4.58 2.67
N ASN A 143 16.80 3.52 2.58
CA ASN A 143 18.23 3.65 2.32
C ASN A 143 18.52 4.21 0.92
N LYS A 144 17.77 3.78 -0.10
CA LYS A 144 17.88 4.32 -1.47
C LYS A 144 17.52 5.81 -1.54
N TYR A 145 16.47 6.24 -0.84
CA TYR A 145 16.14 7.67 -0.71
C TYR A 145 17.26 8.46 -0.01
N ASN A 146 17.82 7.94 1.08
CA ASN A 146 18.93 8.60 1.78
C ASN A 146 20.20 8.69 0.93
N GLU A 147 20.49 7.69 0.11
CA GLU A 147 21.63 7.75 -0.81
C GLU A 147 21.49 8.93 -1.79
N ILE A 148 20.29 9.16 -2.32
CA ILE A 148 20.01 10.32 -3.16
C ILE A 148 20.20 11.62 -2.36
N LEU A 149 19.67 11.72 -1.14
CA LEU A 149 19.87 12.90 -0.28
C LEU A 149 21.36 13.16 -0.01
N ALA A 150 22.15 12.13 0.24
CA ALA A 150 23.58 12.26 0.48
C ALA A 150 24.31 12.84 -0.74
N LEU A 151 23.98 12.37 -1.95
CA LEU A 151 24.54 12.90 -3.19
C LEU A 151 24.08 14.34 -3.47
N CYS A 152 22.80 14.64 -3.21
CA CYS A 152 22.29 16.01 -3.28
C CYS A 152 23.02 16.95 -2.31
N GLY A 153 23.28 16.50 -1.08
CA GLY A 153 24.08 17.24 -0.10
C GLY A 153 25.51 17.50 -0.58
N GLN A 154 26.14 16.53 -1.25
CA GLN A 154 27.45 16.74 -1.87
C GLN A 154 27.40 17.80 -3.00
N GLN A 155 26.31 17.87 -3.77
CA GLN A 155 26.13 18.94 -4.77
C GLN A 155 25.93 20.32 -4.13
N LEU A 156 25.18 20.41 -3.02
CA LEU A 156 25.07 21.67 -2.27
C LEU A 156 26.44 22.11 -1.76
N ASN A 157 27.24 21.20 -1.21
CA ASN A 157 28.59 21.48 -0.75
C ASN A 157 29.51 21.94 -1.89
N ALA A 158 29.36 21.35 -3.09
CA ALA A 158 30.10 21.77 -4.28
C ALA A 158 29.80 23.23 -4.63
N PHE A 159 28.53 23.64 -4.61
CA PHE A 159 28.13 25.03 -4.80
C PHE A 159 28.72 25.94 -3.70
N GLN A 160 28.58 25.53 -2.44
CA GLN A 160 29.01 26.29 -1.25
C GLN A 160 30.53 26.47 -1.16
N ARG A 161 31.33 25.71 -1.93
CA ARG A 161 32.79 25.89 -2.01
C ARG A 161 33.16 27.35 -2.32
N ARG A 162 32.35 28.07 -3.10
CA ARG A 162 32.51 29.50 -3.41
C ARG A 162 32.57 30.41 -2.17
N TYR A 163 31.96 29.98 -1.06
CA TYR A 163 31.90 30.71 0.21
C TYR A 163 32.93 30.23 1.24
N ASN A 164 33.72 29.21 0.92
CA ASN A 164 34.67 28.63 1.86
C ASN A 164 35.90 29.54 2.02
N VAL A 165 35.95 30.29 3.14
CA VAL A 165 37.07 31.17 3.49
C VAL A 165 38.35 30.42 3.88
N LEU A 166 38.23 29.15 4.27
CA LEU A 166 39.35 28.28 4.63
C LEU A 166 39.95 27.55 3.42
N TYR A 167 39.28 27.60 2.27
CA TYR A 167 39.82 27.06 1.03
C TYR A 167 40.68 28.12 0.33
N PHE A 168 42.00 27.97 0.41
CA PHE A 168 42.96 28.92 -0.18
C PHE A 168 43.14 28.69 -1.69
N ALA A 169 42.17 29.15 -2.49
CA ALA A 169 42.19 29.11 -3.95
C ALA A 169 41.63 30.43 -4.53
N SER A 170 41.88 30.70 -5.82
CA SER A 170 41.26 31.84 -6.52
C SER A 170 39.74 31.72 -6.53
N GLN A 171 39.04 32.85 -6.57
CA GLN A 171 37.56 32.84 -6.57
C GLN A 171 37.00 32.06 -7.75
N GLU A 172 37.59 32.23 -8.94
CA GLU A 172 37.28 31.45 -10.14
C GLU A 172 37.35 29.93 -9.87
N LYS A 173 38.39 29.47 -9.16
CA LYS A 173 38.53 28.05 -8.84
C LYS A 173 37.47 27.59 -7.84
N LYS A 174 37.07 28.43 -6.89
CA LYS A 174 36.02 28.09 -5.92
C LYS A 174 34.64 28.01 -6.57
N GLU A 175 34.38 28.84 -7.58
CA GLU A 175 33.12 28.91 -8.33
C GLU A 175 33.04 27.86 -9.45
N SER A 176 34.17 27.39 -9.95
CA SER A 176 34.22 26.31 -10.94
C SER A 176 33.81 24.95 -10.36
N TYR A 177 33.20 24.10 -11.19
CA TYR A 177 32.95 22.70 -10.87
C TYR A 177 33.96 21.78 -11.54
N THR A 178 34.15 20.61 -10.95
CA THR A 178 34.96 19.50 -11.48
C THR A 178 34.09 18.52 -12.24
N ASP A 179 34.69 17.72 -13.13
CA ASP A 179 33.97 16.67 -13.88
C ASP A 179 33.19 15.72 -12.96
N LYS A 180 33.75 15.40 -11.79
CA LYS A 180 33.06 14.57 -10.78
C LYS A 180 31.76 15.18 -10.27
N GLU A 181 31.67 16.50 -10.20
CA GLU A 181 30.46 17.19 -9.74
C GLU A 181 29.38 17.19 -10.83
N TYR A 182 29.79 17.26 -12.10
CA TYR A 182 28.88 17.04 -13.23
C TYR A 182 28.41 15.59 -13.32
N GLU A 183 29.33 14.63 -13.20
CA GLU A 183 29.02 13.18 -13.17
C GLU A 183 28.07 12.84 -12.02
N ARG A 184 28.24 13.48 -10.85
CA ARG A 184 27.36 13.26 -9.70
C ARG A 184 25.90 13.61 -10.03
N THR A 185 25.64 14.64 -10.83
CA THR A 185 24.26 14.95 -11.28
C THR A 185 23.69 13.81 -12.11
N THR A 186 24.48 13.21 -13.01
CA THR A 186 24.07 12.02 -13.76
C THR A 186 23.76 10.85 -12.82
N THR A 187 24.65 10.56 -11.86
CA THR A 187 24.44 9.48 -10.89
C THR A 187 23.18 9.70 -10.04
N ILE A 188 22.88 10.94 -9.64
CA ILE A 188 21.65 11.28 -8.92
C ILE A 188 20.42 10.92 -9.75
N LYS A 189 20.41 11.26 -11.05
CA LYS A 189 19.30 10.92 -11.95
C LYS A 189 19.15 9.42 -12.14
N GLU A 190 20.25 8.70 -12.32
CA GLU A 190 20.24 7.24 -12.48
C GLU A 190 19.67 6.54 -11.24
N LYS A 191 20.13 6.93 -10.04
CA LYS A 191 19.61 6.41 -8.78
C LYS A 191 18.15 6.76 -8.54
N TRP A 192 17.73 7.96 -8.96
CA TRP A 192 16.34 8.35 -8.93
C TRP A 192 15.47 7.47 -9.83
N LEU A 193 15.95 7.13 -11.04
CA LEU A 193 15.25 6.22 -11.95
C LEU A 193 15.19 4.79 -11.39
N GLU A 194 16.30 4.29 -10.84
CA GLU A 194 16.37 2.98 -10.18
C GLU A 194 15.36 2.89 -9.03
N LEU A 195 15.37 3.88 -8.13
CA LEU A 195 14.43 3.95 -7.01
C LEU A 195 12.97 3.96 -7.47
N ASN A 196 12.64 4.73 -8.51
CA ASN A 196 11.28 4.72 -9.07
C ASN A 196 10.86 3.33 -9.56
N ASN A 197 11.78 2.55 -10.14
CA ASN A 197 11.48 1.18 -10.56
C ASN A 197 11.23 0.30 -9.32
N CYS A 198 12.05 0.40 -8.28
CA CYS A 198 11.84 -0.33 -7.03
C CYS A 198 10.50 0.02 -6.37
N VAL A 199 10.11 1.30 -6.36
CA VAL A 199 8.81 1.74 -5.83
C VAL A 199 7.66 1.18 -6.67
N ARG A 200 7.75 1.19 -8.01
CA ARG A 200 6.71 0.58 -8.87
C ARG A 200 6.58 -0.92 -8.61
N GLU A 201 7.70 -1.64 -8.55
CA GLU A 201 7.70 -3.06 -8.23
C GLU A 201 7.11 -3.37 -6.86
N TYR A 202 7.37 -2.50 -5.86
CA TYR A 202 6.77 -2.62 -4.54
C TYR A 202 5.25 -2.42 -4.60
N ILE A 203 4.79 -1.33 -5.22
CA ILE A 203 3.35 -1.02 -5.35
C ILE A 203 2.62 -2.13 -6.11
N SER A 204 3.17 -2.65 -7.20
CA SER A 204 2.57 -3.75 -7.97
C SER A 204 2.42 -5.04 -7.17
N LYS A 205 3.27 -5.29 -6.15
CA LYS A 205 3.10 -6.43 -5.24
C LYS A 205 1.97 -6.23 -4.25
N LEU A 206 1.61 -4.99 -3.94
CA LEU A 206 0.50 -4.68 -3.04
C LEU A 206 -0.88 -4.85 -3.73
N GLU A 207 -0.94 -4.67 -5.05
CA GLU A 207 -2.18 -4.82 -5.83
C GLU A 207 -2.66 -6.29 -5.92
N VAL A 208 -1.78 -7.27 -5.67
CA VAL A 208 -2.11 -8.70 -5.77
C VAL A 208 -2.48 -9.25 -4.39
N ILE A 209 -3.69 -8.94 -3.93
CA ILE A 209 -4.38 -9.71 -2.89
C ILE A 209 -5.75 -10.07 -3.46
N ASP A 210 -5.79 -11.13 -4.27
CA ASP A 210 -7.00 -11.91 -4.59
C ASP A 210 -7.20 -13.00 -3.52
#